data_AF-Q5W962-F1
#
_entry.id   AF-Q5W962-F1
#
_cell.length_a   1.000
_cell.length_b   1.000
_cell.length_c   1.000
_cell.angle_alpha   90.00
_cell.angle_beta   90.00
_cell.angle_gamma   90.00
#
_symmetry.space_group_name_H-M   'P 1'
#
loop_
_entity.id
_entity.type
_entity.pdbx_description
1 polymer ?
#
loop_
_entity_poly.entity_id
_entity_poly.type
_entity_poly.pdbx_seq_one_letter_code
_entity_poly.pdbx_strand_id
1 'polypeptide(L)'
;ITITNDKGRLSASEIDRMVQEAEKYKAEDEQNRHRVEAKNGLENYCYHMRQTLDDEKLKDKISAEDRETANKAIQDALDWLDKNQLAEKEEFEAKQKEVESVCTPIITKLYQAGAAAGGMPGGMPGGMGGMPGGMGGMPGGMGGMPGGMPGGMPGGMGGSGGPTVEEVD
;
A
#
# COMPACT_ATOMS: atom_id res chain seq x y z
N ILE A 1 -37.25 44.18 12.27
CA ILE A 1 -36.57 43.42 13.36
C ILE A 1 -35.09 43.38 13.00
N THR A 2 -34.27 44.17 13.67
CA THR A 2 -32.82 44.20 13.47
C THR A 2 -32.21 43.29 14.52
N ILE A 3 -31.55 42.21 14.08
CA ILE A 3 -30.89 41.26 14.98
C ILE A 3 -29.56 41.89 15.41
N THR A 4 -29.52 42.49 16.60
CA THR A 4 -28.31 43.10 17.15
C THR A 4 -27.34 42.01 17.56
N ASN A 5 -26.20 42.01 16.90
CA ASN A 5 -25.15 41.03 17.05
C ASN A 5 -24.26 41.45 18.23
N ASP A 6 -24.60 41.21 19.51
CA ASP A 6 -23.65 41.36 20.65
C ASP A 6 -24.06 40.52 21.88
N LYS A 7 -23.09 39.80 22.49
CA LYS A 7 -23.17 38.91 23.68
C LYS A 7 -23.41 37.41 23.46
N GLY A 8 -22.47 36.77 22.78
CA GLY A 8 -22.43 35.29 22.67
C GLY A 8 -21.42 34.77 21.65
N ARG A 9 -20.78 35.67 20.89
CA ARG A 9 -19.70 35.33 19.97
C ARG A 9 -18.37 35.66 20.62
N LEU A 10 -17.47 34.69 20.48
CA LEU A 10 -16.09 34.70 20.93
C LEU A 10 -15.43 36.06 20.69
N SER A 11 -14.72 36.59 21.69
CA SER A 11 -13.85 37.76 21.51
C SER A 11 -12.78 37.47 20.46
N ALA A 12 -12.19 38.50 19.84
CA ALA A 12 -11.09 38.32 18.89
C ALA A 12 -9.93 37.48 19.50
N SER A 13 -9.63 37.69 20.79
CA SER A 13 -8.65 36.88 21.53
C SER A 13 -9.08 35.44 21.75
N GLU A 14 -10.36 35.16 21.96
CA GLU A 14 -10.87 33.78 22.03
C GLU A 14 -10.85 33.11 20.65
N ILE A 15 -11.14 33.86 19.57
CA ILE A 15 -11.02 33.37 18.20
C ILE A 15 -9.57 32.98 17.90
N ASP A 16 -8.61 33.87 18.18
CA ASP A 16 -7.18 33.59 17.95
C ASP A 16 -6.70 32.40 18.78
N ARG A 17 -7.15 32.29 20.03
CA ARG A 17 -6.86 31.12 20.88
C ARG A 17 -7.44 29.85 20.30
N MET A 18 -8.69 29.86 19.84
CA MET A 18 -9.33 28.69 19.25
C MET A 18 -8.64 28.25 17.95
N VAL A 19 -8.16 29.20 17.14
CA VAL A 19 -7.38 28.89 15.93
C VAL A 19 -6.05 28.21 16.30
N GLN A 20 -5.30 28.75 17.26
CA GLN A 20 -4.05 28.14 17.72
C GLN A 20 -4.24 26.75 18.35
N GLU A 21 -5.29 26.59 19.16
CA GLU A 21 -5.64 25.28 19.73
C GLU A 21 -5.99 24.29 18.60
N ALA A 22 -6.79 24.71 17.61
CA ALA A 22 -7.13 23.86 16.47
C ALA A 22 -5.91 23.44 15.64
N GLU A 23 -4.97 24.36 15.38
CA GLU A 23 -3.72 24.05 14.67
C GLU A 23 -2.84 23.08 15.46
N LYS A 24 -2.72 23.27 16.78
CA LYS A 24 -1.99 22.37 17.67
C LYS A 24 -2.60 20.97 17.67
N TYR A 25 -3.90 20.85 17.87
CA TYR A 25 -4.58 19.55 17.86
C TYR A 25 -4.46 18.85 16.50
N LYS A 26 -4.58 19.60 15.39
CA LYS A 26 -4.35 19.06 14.05
C LYS A 26 -2.94 18.47 13.90
N ALA A 27 -1.91 19.14 14.43
CA ALA A 27 -0.54 18.64 14.37
C ALA A 27 -0.34 17.39 15.24
N GLU A 28 -0.89 17.38 16.46
CA GLU A 28 -0.86 16.21 17.36
C GLU A 28 -1.62 15.01 16.77
N ASP A 29 -2.77 15.24 16.15
CA ASP A 29 -3.57 14.22 15.48
C ASP A 29 -2.82 13.62 14.28
N GLU A 30 -2.12 14.43 13.49
CA GLU A 30 -1.33 13.96 12.36
C GLU A 30 -0.12 13.15 12.81
N GLN A 31 0.59 13.60 13.85
CA GLN A 31 1.70 12.84 14.44
C GLN A 31 1.22 11.48 14.98
N ASN A 32 0.10 11.47 15.71
CA ASN A 32 -0.50 10.25 16.21
C ASN A 32 -0.91 9.31 15.07
N ARG A 33 -1.50 9.85 14.01
CA ARG A 33 -1.86 9.08 12.81
C ARG A 33 -0.65 8.40 12.21
N HIS A 34 0.42 9.14 11.93
CA HIS A 34 1.64 8.57 11.34
C HIS A 34 2.31 7.53 12.23
N ARG A 35 2.31 7.74 13.55
CA ARG A 35 2.81 6.76 14.50
C ARG A 35 2.02 5.45 14.43
N VAL A 36 0.69 5.54 14.41
CA VAL A 36 -0.20 4.36 14.28
C VAL A 36 -0.01 3.68 12.93
N GLU A 37 0.12 4.44 11.85
CA GLU A 37 0.41 3.89 10.51
C GLU A 37 1.75 3.13 10.49
N ALA A 38 2.81 3.69 11.07
CA ALA A 38 4.12 3.03 11.14
C ALA A 38 4.07 1.74 11.97
N LYS A 39 3.40 1.77 13.13
CA LYS A 39 3.16 0.58 13.96
C LYS A 39 2.42 -0.52 13.19
N ASN A 40 1.29 -0.16 12.57
CA ASN A 40 0.49 -1.09 11.77
C ASN A 40 1.29 -1.61 10.57
N GLY A 41 2.15 -0.78 9.98
CA GLY A 41 3.05 -1.18 8.89
C GLY A 41 4.01 -2.28 9.34
N LEU A 42 4.69 -2.11 10.47
CA LEU A 42 5.58 -3.12 11.04
C LEU A 42 4.83 -4.42 11.38
N GLU A 43 3.69 -4.30 12.06
CA GLU A 43 2.89 -5.46 12.46
C GLU A 43 2.40 -6.26 11.25
N ASN A 44 1.85 -5.57 10.24
CA ASN A 44 1.43 -6.21 8.99
C ASN A 44 2.60 -6.88 8.26
N TYR A 45 3.77 -6.24 8.21
CA TYR A 45 4.97 -6.82 7.62
C TYR A 45 5.38 -8.12 8.32
N CYS A 46 5.44 -8.12 9.65
CA CYS A 46 5.78 -9.29 10.45
C CYS A 46 4.82 -10.46 10.19
N TYR A 47 3.51 -10.21 10.20
CA TYR A 47 2.53 -11.27 9.94
C TYR A 47 2.58 -11.78 8.49
N HIS A 48 2.69 -10.89 7.52
CA HIS A 48 2.80 -11.28 6.11
C HIS A 48 4.06 -12.12 5.87
N MET A 49 5.18 -11.73 6.46
CA MET A 49 6.43 -12.46 6.35
C MET A 49 6.31 -13.85 6.98
N ARG A 50 5.76 -13.94 8.20
CA ARG A 50 5.54 -15.22 8.89
C ARG A 50 4.68 -16.16 8.04
N GLN A 51 3.57 -15.67 7.50
CA GLN A 51 2.73 -16.43 6.59
C GLN A 51 3.50 -16.94 5.36
N THR A 52 4.38 -16.10 4.79
CA THR A 52 5.21 -16.49 3.64
C THR A 52 6.19 -17.61 3.98
N LEU A 53 6.78 -17.57 5.18
CA LEU A 53 7.74 -18.59 5.65
C LEU A 53 7.05 -19.92 6.02
N ASP A 54 5.80 -19.85 6.45
CA ASP A 54 4.97 -20.99 6.83
C ASP A 54 4.17 -21.58 5.64
N ASP A 55 4.24 -20.98 4.44
CA ASP A 55 3.58 -21.51 3.24
C ASP A 55 4.22 -22.85 2.83
N GLU A 56 3.42 -23.91 2.83
CA GLU A 56 3.81 -25.28 2.47
C GLU A 56 4.54 -25.39 1.11
N LYS A 57 4.25 -24.52 0.14
CA LYS A 57 4.90 -24.51 -1.18
C LYS A 57 6.29 -23.86 -1.16
N LEU A 58 6.55 -23.04 -0.14
CA LEU A 58 7.77 -22.25 0.01
C LEU A 58 8.68 -22.83 1.11
N LYS A 59 8.10 -23.53 2.10
CA LYS A 59 8.79 -24.10 3.24
C LYS A 59 9.95 -25.02 2.85
N ASP A 60 9.84 -25.77 1.75
CA ASP A 60 10.87 -26.70 1.28
C ASP A 60 11.93 -26.00 0.41
N LYS A 61 11.69 -24.75 0.01
CA LYS A 61 12.60 -23.93 -0.81
C LYS A 61 13.47 -23.00 0.03
N ILE A 62 13.18 -22.86 1.32
CA ILE A 62 13.95 -22.06 2.27
C ILE A 62 14.73 -23.01 3.17
N SER A 63 16.02 -22.73 3.39
CA SER A 63 16.83 -23.51 4.32
C SER A 63 16.25 -23.45 5.73
N ALA A 64 16.44 -24.50 6.54
CA ALA A 64 15.98 -24.51 7.92
C ALA A 64 16.59 -23.35 8.74
N GLU A 65 17.87 -23.05 8.49
CA GLU A 65 18.61 -21.96 9.14
C GLU A 65 18.08 -20.58 8.75
N ASP A 66 17.87 -20.30 7.45
CA ASP A 66 17.30 -19.02 7.00
C ASP A 66 15.90 -18.82 7.61
N ARG A 67 15.06 -19.87 7.61
CA ARG A 67 13.72 -19.82 8.19
C ARG A 67 13.73 -19.56 9.70
N GLU A 68 14.60 -20.25 10.45
CA GLU A 68 14.73 -20.03 11.89
C GLU A 68 15.19 -18.59 12.17
N THR A 69 16.16 -18.09 11.40
CA THR A 69 16.68 -16.72 11.52
C THR A 69 15.59 -15.69 11.26
N ALA A 70 14.79 -15.86 10.20
CA ALA A 70 13.70 -14.95 9.88
C ALA A 70 12.58 -15.03 10.93
N ASN A 71 12.16 -16.23 11.34
CA ASN A 71 11.12 -16.40 12.36
C ASN A 71 11.53 -15.79 13.70
N LYS A 72 12.81 -15.90 14.09
CA LYS A 72 13.32 -15.25 15.27
C LYS A 72 13.28 -13.73 15.16
N ALA A 73 13.74 -13.15 14.04
CA ALA A 73 13.68 -11.70 13.83
C ALA A 73 12.25 -11.16 13.84
N ILE A 74 11.30 -11.89 13.25
CA ILE A 74 9.87 -11.54 13.25
C ILE A 74 9.31 -11.61 14.67
N GLN A 75 9.59 -12.69 15.41
CA GLN A 75 9.10 -12.85 16.78
C GLN A 75 9.68 -11.77 17.71
N ASP A 76 10.98 -11.48 17.60
CA ASP A 76 11.63 -10.42 18.37
C ASP A 76 11.01 -9.04 18.07
N ALA A 77 10.57 -8.79 16.84
CA ALA A 77 9.88 -7.55 16.47
C ALA A 77 8.44 -7.49 16.97
N LEU A 78 7.69 -8.60 16.92
CA LEU A 78 6.34 -8.69 17.52
C LEU A 78 6.40 -8.50 19.04
N ASP A 79 7.33 -9.17 19.72
CA ASP A 79 7.55 -9.00 21.15
C ASP A 79 7.96 -7.57 21.52
N TRP A 80 8.72 -6.91 20.64
CA TRP A 80 9.07 -5.50 20.80
C TRP A 80 7.85 -4.61 20.59
N LEU A 81 7.02 -4.84 19.58
CA LEU A 81 5.77 -4.12 19.35
C LEU A 81 4.86 -4.19 20.58
N ASP A 82 4.67 -5.38 21.16
CA ASP A 82 3.85 -5.60 22.36
C ASP A 82 4.33 -4.80 23.58
N LYS A 83 5.65 -4.63 23.72
CA LYS A 83 6.26 -3.87 24.83
C LYS A 83 6.31 -2.36 24.56
N ASN A 84 6.32 -1.94 23.30
CA ASN A 84 6.59 -0.57 22.88
C ASN A 84 5.39 0.03 22.12
N GLN A 85 4.18 -0.16 22.65
CA GLN A 85 2.92 0.25 22.01
C GLN A 85 2.79 1.77 21.76
N LEU A 86 3.58 2.59 22.47
CA LEU A 86 3.58 4.05 22.40
C LEU A 86 4.87 4.64 21.83
N ALA A 87 5.75 3.81 21.24
CA ALA A 87 7.01 4.26 20.64
C ALA A 87 6.80 5.31 19.56
N GLU A 88 7.83 6.09 19.27
CA GLU A 88 7.76 7.11 18.22
C GLU A 88 7.76 6.48 16.82
N LYS A 89 7.28 7.24 15.84
CA LYS A 89 7.22 6.81 14.44
C LYS A 89 8.57 6.27 13.95
N GLU A 90 9.64 6.99 14.26
CA GLU A 90 11.01 6.65 13.85
C GLU A 90 11.49 5.33 14.46
N GLU A 91 11.03 4.98 15.66
CA GLU A 91 11.37 3.71 16.32
C GLU A 91 10.67 2.54 15.64
N PHE A 92 9.38 2.69 15.28
CA PHE A 92 8.67 1.68 14.49
C PHE A 92 9.32 1.48 13.12
N GLU A 93 9.67 2.55 12.40
CA GLU A 93 10.36 2.47 11.11
C GLU A 93 11.77 1.86 11.23
N ALA A 94 12.52 2.18 12.28
CA ALA A 94 13.81 1.58 12.55
C ALA A 94 13.67 0.07 12.79
N LYS A 95 12.69 -0.33 13.61
CA LYS A 95 12.43 -1.73 13.89
C LYS A 95 12.00 -2.50 12.64
N GLN A 96 11.20 -1.88 11.78
CA GLN A 96 10.86 -2.44 10.48
C GLN A 96 12.09 -2.70 9.61
N LYS A 97 13.00 -1.72 9.50
CA LYS A 97 14.26 -1.88 8.74
C LYS A 97 15.13 -3.01 9.29
N GLU A 98 15.18 -3.20 10.60
CA GLU A 98 15.89 -4.33 11.22
C GLU A 98 15.34 -5.67 10.72
N VAL A 99 14.02 -5.87 10.77
CA VAL A 99 13.39 -7.13 10.31
C VAL A 99 13.57 -7.29 8.80
N GLU A 100 13.39 -6.22 8.03
CA GLU A 100 13.58 -6.22 6.57
C GLU A 100 15.01 -6.60 6.18
N SER A 101 16.02 -6.14 6.92
CA SER A 101 17.43 -6.46 6.63
C SER A 101 17.72 -7.96 6.72
N VAL A 102 16.99 -8.67 7.58
CA VAL A 102 17.09 -10.13 7.75
C VAL A 102 16.22 -10.86 6.72
N CYS A 103 14.98 -10.42 6.52
CA CYS A 103 14.00 -11.15 5.73
C CYS A 103 14.16 -10.94 4.21
N THR A 104 14.57 -9.74 3.77
CA THR A 104 14.76 -9.41 2.35
C THR A 104 15.73 -10.34 1.61
N PRO A 105 16.95 -10.64 2.13
CA PRO A 105 17.85 -11.57 1.45
C PRO A 105 17.28 -12.99 1.38
N ILE A 106 16.51 -13.42 2.38
CA ILE A 106 15.89 -14.76 2.43
C ILE A 106 14.79 -14.88 1.39
N ILE A 107 13.91 -13.88 1.30
CA ILE A 107 12.89 -13.79 0.25
C ILE A 107 13.52 -13.73 -1.15
N THR A 108 14.61 -12.97 -1.30
CA THR A 108 15.30 -12.85 -2.59
C THR A 108 15.83 -14.20 -3.06
N LYS A 109 16.47 -14.97 -2.17
CA LYS A 109 16.89 -16.35 -2.43
C LYS A 109 15.71 -17.25 -2.79
N LEU A 110 14.58 -17.13 -2.08
CA LEU A 110 13.36 -17.89 -2.33
C LEU A 110 12.79 -17.66 -3.74
N TYR A 111 12.69 -16.39 -4.17
CA TYR A 111 12.22 -16.08 -5.52
C TYR A 111 13.19 -16.56 -6.60
N GLN A 112 14.50 -16.47 -6.37
CA GLN A 112 15.52 -16.99 -7.29
C GLN A 112 15.43 -18.53 -7.41
N ALA A 113 15.24 -19.23 -6.29
CA ALA A 113 15.02 -20.68 -6.28
C ALA A 113 13.71 -21.08 -6.99
N GLY A 114 12.66 -20.26 -6.85
CA GLY A 114 11.39 -20.43 -7.55
C GLY A 114 11.49 -20.23 -9.07
N ALA A 115 12.29 -19.25 -9.52
CA ALA A 115 12.55 -19.00 -10.94
C ALA A 115 13.39 -20.12 -11.59
N ALA A 116 14.32 -20.72 -10.84
CA ALA A 116 15.12 -21.86 -11.32
C ALA A 116 14.34 -23.18 -11.40
N ALA A 117 13.33 -23.38 -10.53
CA ALA A 117 12.45 -24.55 -10.55
C ALA A 117 11.32 -24.46 -11.59
N GLY A 118 11.08 -23.27 -12.15
CA GLY A 118 10.20 -23.03 -13.30
C GLY A 118 10.92 -23.31 -14.63
N GLY A 119 11.52 -24.49 -14.75
CA GLY A 119 12.08 -24.96 -16.00
C GLY A 119 11.01 -24.94 -17.08
N MET A 120 11.17 -24.04 -18.04
CA MET A 120 10.41 -23.97 -19.27
C MET A 120 10.36 -25.36 -19.92
N PRO A 121 9.19 -26.03 -20.00
CA PRO A 121 9.04 -27.25 -20.78
C PRO A 121 9.19 -26.88 -22.26
N GLY A 122 10.08 -27.57 -22.95
CA GLY A 122 10.40 -27.34 -24.35
C GLY A 122 9.15 -27.25 -25.24
N GLY A 123 9.10 -26.19 -26.05
CA GLY A 123 8.10 -25.95 -27.07
C GLY A 123 8.74 -25.37 -28.33
N MET A 124 9.36 -26.27 -29.10
CA MET A 124 9.59 -26.19 -30.56
C MET A 124 10.91 -25.59 -31.12
N PRO A 125 11.71 -26.43 -31.81
CA PRO A 125 12.80 -26.06 -32.71
C PRO A 125 12.30 -25.64 -34.11
N GLY A 126 12.92 -24.59 -34.66
CA GLY A 126 13.05 -24.37 -36.10
C GLY A 126 11.89 -23.66 -36.81
N GLY A 127 12.20 -22.53 -37.46
CA GLY A 127 11.44 -22.06 -38.61
C GLY A 127 11.31 -20.55 -38.73
N MET A 128 11.91 -20.01 -39.80
CA MET A 128 11.55 -18.75 -40.46
C MET A 128 11.94 -17.46 -39.70
N GLY A 129 12.85 -16.60 -40.17
CA GLY A 129 13.07 -16.21 -41.55
C GLY A 129 12.58 -14.77 -41.73
N GLY A 130 13.52 -13.83 -41.58
CA GLY A 130 13.47 -12.49 -42.20
C GLY A 130 12.51 -11.47 -41.60
N MET A 131 13.05 -10.44 -40.93
CA MET A 131 12.85 -9.05 -41.38
C MET A 131 13.88 -8.11 -40.73
N PRO A 132 14.80 -7.50 -41.50
CA PRO A 132 15.66 -6.42 -41.04
C PRO A 132 14.87 -5.12 -40.89
N GLY A 133 15.10 -4.42 -39.79
CA GLY A 133 14.66 -3.02 -39.65
C GLY A 133 15.46 -2.09 -40.54
N GLY A 134 14.80 -1.02 -41.00
CA GLY A 134 15.48 0.18 -41.52
C GLY A 134 14.92 0.72 -42.83
N MET A 135 13.95 1.63 -42.74
CA MET A 135 13.68 2.76 -43.68
C MET A 135 12.45 3.47 -43.09
N GLY A 136 12.37 4.78 -42.82
CA GLY A 136 12.93 5.93 -43.49
C GLY A 136 11.74 6.90 -43.76
N GLY A 137 11.90 8.20 -43.47
CA GLY A 137 11.01 9.24 -44.02
C GLY A 137 10.10 9.99 -43.04
N MET A 138 10.61 11.09 -42.52
CA MET A 138 9.89 12.37 -42.28
C MET A 138 9.47 12.98 -43.65
N PRO A 139 8.70 14.09 -43.85
CA PRO A 139 7.89 15.00 -42.98
C PRO A 139 6.47 15.34 -43.52
N GLY A 140 5.67 16.01 -42.68
CA GLY A 140 4.87 17.19 -43.09
C GLY A 140 3.39 16.98 -43.48
N GLY A 141 2.55 17.97 -43.17
CA GLY A 141 1.25 18.14 -43.84
C GLY A 141 0.06 18.54 -42.96
N MET A 142 0.01 19.83 -42.61
CA MET A 142 -1.17 20.71 -42.57
C MET A 142 -2.55 20.13 -42.98
N GLY A 143 -3.56 20.39 -42.16
CA GLY A 143 -4.90 20.77 -42.64
C GLY A 143 -6.09 19.93 -42.14
N GLY A 144 -7.09 20.62 -41.55
CA GLY A 144 -8.49 20.21 -41.65
C GLY A 144 -9.26 19.96 -40.35
N MET A 145 -9.76 21.02 -39.72
CA MET A 145 -11.14 21.05 -39.19
C MET A 145 -12.07 21.09 -40.44
N PRO A 146 -13.34 20.61 -40.48
CA PRO A 146 -14.32 20.58 -39.38
C PRO A 146 -15.35 19.41 -39.37
N GLY A 147 -16.08 19.31 -38.26
CA GLY A 147 -17.50 18.91 -38.30
C GLY A 147 -17.88 17.61 -37.59
N GLY A 148 -18.93 17.70 -36.75
CA GLY A 148 -19.80 16.56 -36.45
C GLY A 148 -19.92 16.17 -34.97
N MET A 149 -20.64 16.96 -34.17
CA MET A 149 -21.45 16.43 -33.07
C MET A 149 -22.80 16.01 -33.70
N PRO A 150 -23.35 14.80 -33.44
CA PRO A 150 -24.28 14.67 -32.31
C PRO A 150 -24.41 13.27 -31.68
N GLY A 151 -24.65 13.26 -30.37
CA GLY A 151 -25.63 12.36 -29.75
C GLY A 151 -25.11 11.02 -29.24
N GLY A 152 -25.52 10.69 -28.01
CA GLY A 152 -25.52 9.31 -27.52
C GLY A 152 -25.12 9.16 -26.05
N MET A 153 -25.98 9.60 -25.13
CA MET A 153 -25.97 9.12 -23.75
C MET A 153 -26.76 7.80 -23.68
N PRO A 154 -26.18 6.74 -23.13
CA PRO A 154 -26.90 5.84 -22.24
C PRO A 154 -26.06 5.62 -20.96
N GLY A 155 -26.60 5.78 -19.75
CA GLY A 155 -27.73 5.01 -19.25
C GLY A 155 -27.20 3.73 -18.58
N GLY A 156 -26.92 3.79 -17.28
CA GLY A 156 -26.38 2.67 -16.51
C GLY A 156 -26.45 2.91 -14.99
N MET A 157 -27.66 3.08 -14.46
CA MET A 157 -27.92 3.13 -13.02
C MET A 157 -27.84 1.69 -12.47
N GLY A 158 -26.70 1.35 -11.85
CA GLY A 158 -26.46 0.05 -11.23
C GLY A 158 -26.81 0.07 -9.73
N GLY A 159 -27.69 -0.86 -9.34
CA GLY A 159 -27.58 -1.67 -8.12
C GLY A 159 -27.65 -0.96 -6.76
N SER A 160 -28.83 -0.99 -6.13
CA SER A 160 -28.96 -0.98 -4.66
C SER A 160 -30.05 -1.95 -4.22
N GLY A 161 -29.74 -3.25 -4.31
CA GLY A 161 -30.45 -4.30 -3.58
C GLY A 161 -29.65 -4.63 -2.32
N GLY A 162 -30.01 -4.03 -1.19
CA GLY A 162 -29.47 -4.39 0.11
C GLY A 162 -30.24 -5.58 0.70
N PRO A 163 -29.59 -6.54 1.38
CA PRO A 163 -30.27 -7.65 2.04
C PRO A 163 -30.91 -7.20 3.36
N THR A 164 -32.20 -7.52 3.56
CA THR A 164 -32.89 -7.40 4.85
C THR A 164 -32.55 -8.61 5.71
N VAL A 165 -31.93 -8.38 6.86
CA VAL A 165 -31.66 -9.39 7.89
C VAL A 165 -32.97 -9.74 8.58
N GLU A 166 -33.33 -11.03 8.53
CA GLU A 166 -34.36 -11.63 9.38
C GLU A 166 -33.86 -11.64 10.83
N GLU A 167 -34.58 -10.96 11.73
CA GLU A 167 -34.44 -11.19 13.16
C GLU A 167 -35.22 -12.44 13.56
N VAL A 168 -34.48 -13.30 14.26
CA VAL A 168 -34.90 -14.51 14.94
C VAL A 168 -35.35 -14.10 16.35
N ASP A 169 -36.65 -14.18 16.64
CA ASP A 169 -37.25 -14.70 17.88
C ASP A 169 -38.77 -14.89 17.69
#